data_AF-A0A932LAQ8-F1
#
_entry.id   AF-A0A932LAQ8-F1
#
_cell.length_a   1.000
_cell.length_b   1.000
_cell.length_c   1.000
_cell.angle_alpha   90.00
_cell.angle_beta   90.00
_cell.angle_gamma   90.00
#
_symmetry.space_group_name_H-M   'P 1'
#
loop_
_entity.id
_entity.type
_entity.pdbx_description
1 polymer ?
#
loop_
_entity_poly.entity_id
_entity_poly.type
_entity_poly.pdbx_seq_one_letter_code
_entity_poly.pdbx_strand_id
1 'polypeptide(L)'
;VAQGVGALKGFAVAGSDKKFFAAEARIDGQSVVVRSDQVEKPVGVRYAWANNPLGNLFNKEGLPATPFRTDDFPGVTVERR
;
A
#
# COMPACT_ATOMS: atom_id res chain seq x y z
N VAL A 1 10.04 3.20 13.93
CA VAL A 1 10.66 3.28 12.59
C VAL A 1 10.54 1.89 11.98
N ALA A 2 9.87 1.74 10.84
CA ALA A 2 9.65 0.42 10.25
C ALA A 2 10.98 -0.23 9.82
N GLN A 3 11.02 -1.57 9.77
CA GLN A 3 12.13 -2.35 9.22
C GLN A 3 11.62 -3.21 8.06
N GLY A 4 12.38 -3.21 6.97
CA GLY A 4 12.16 -4.04 5.80
C GLY A 4 13.51 -4.31 5.16
N VAL A 5 13.85 -5.58 4.97
CA VAL A 5 15.11 -5.98 4.33
C VAL A 5 14.88 -5.96 2.83
N GLY A 6 15.34 -4.90 2.15
CA GLY A 6 15.15 -4.70 0.71
C GLY A 6 13.85 -3.98 0.31
N ALA A 7 13.46 -4.10 -0.95
CA ALA A 7 12.24 -3.48 -1.48
C ALA A 7 10.99 -4.01 -0.76
N LEU A 8 10.12 -3.09 -0.33
CA LEU A 8 8.86 -3.45 0.30
C LEU A 8 7.87 -3.97 -0.75
N LYS A 9 7.10 -4.99 -0.36
CA LYS A 9 6.11 -5.69 -1.19
C LYS A 9 4.70 -5.42 -0.64
N GLY A 10 3.70 -5.62 -1.49
CA GLY A 10 2.30 -5.52 -1.10
C GLY A 10 1.71 -4.12 -1.20
N PHE A 11 2.44 -3.18 -1.80
CA PHE A 11 1.96 -1.83 -2.04
C PHE A 11 1.32 -1.71 -3.42
N ALA A 12 0.20 -1.00 -3.46
CA ALA A 12 -0.44 -0.57 -4.69
C ALA A 12 -0.85 0.90 -4.57
N VAL A 13 -0.76 1.63 -5.67
CA VAL A 13 -1.16 3.05 -5.74
C VAL A 13 -2.17 3.26 -6.85
N ALA A 14 -3.06 4.23 -6.65
CA ALA A 14 -4.04 4.64 -7.63
C ALA A 14 -4.00 6.15 -7.86
N GLY A 15 -4.29 6.55 -9.10
CA GLY A 15 -4.58 7.93 -9.44
C GLY A 15 -6.06 8.26 -9.27
N SER A 16 -6.48 9.41 -9.80
CA SER A 16 -7.88 9.86 -9.75
C SER A 16 -8.85 8.91 -10.48
N ASP A 17 -8.35 8.05 -11.36
CA ASP A 17 -9.09 7.01 -12.07
C ASP A 17 -9.47 5.81 -11.18
N LYS A 18 -8.99 5.79 -9.93
CA LYS A 18 -9.26 4.76 -8.91
C LYS A 18 -8.75 3.37 -9.30
N LYS A 19 -7.88 3.27 -10.29
CA LYS A 19 -7.26 2.00 -10.71
C LYS A 19 -5.96 1.81 -9.94
N PHE A 20 -5.87 0.71 -9.20
CA PHE A 20 -4.69 0.38 -8.42
C PHE A 20 -3.69 -0.41 -9.24
N PHE A 21 -2.45 0.07 -9.24
CA PHE A 21 -1.30 -0.57 -9.86
C PHE A 21 -0.29 -0.97 -8.79
N ALA A 22 0.43 -2.07 -9.03
CA ALA A 22 1.54 -2.47 -8.15
C ALA A 22 2.58 -1.34 -8.06
N ALA A 23 3.13 -1.17 -6.87
CA ALA A 23 4.05 -0.08 -6.57
C ALA A 23 5.31 -0.59 -5.87
N GLU A 24 6.42 0.04 -6.21
CA GLU A 24 7.66 -0.11 -5.49
C GLU A 24 7.59 0.74 -4.22
N ALA A 25 8.09 0.18 -3.11
CA ALA A 25 8.09 0.87 -1.84
C ALA A 25 9.41 0.69 -1.10
N ARG A 26 9.83 1.75 -0.40
CA ARG A 26 11.05 1.77 0.43
C ARG A 26 10.79 2.53 1.73
N ILE A 27 11.54 2.20 2.76
CA ILE A 27 11.53 2.94 4.02
C ILE A 27 12.50 4.11 3.90
N ASP A 28 12.03 5.29 4.27
CA ASP A 28 12.80 6.54 4.29
C ASP A 28 12.61 7.20 5.67
N GLY A 29 13.54 6.93 6.58
CA GLY A 29 13.38 7.31 7.98
C GLY A 29 12.12 6.70 8.57
N GLN A 30 11.18 7.54 9.03
CA GLN A 30 9.90 7.12 9.63
C GLN A 30 8.78 6.90 8.61
N SER A 31 9.02 7.16 7.33
CA SER A 31 8.02 7.13 6.28
C SER A 31 8.25 5.96 5.33
N VAL A 32 7.20 5.54 4.65
CA VAL A 32 7.30 4.63 3.51
C VAL A 32 7.05 5.45 2.24
N VAL A 33 8.04 5.49 1.36
CA VAL A 33 7.94 6.13 0.05
C VAL A 33 7.49 5.09 -0.95
N VAL A 34 6.39 5.37 -1.65
CA VAL A 34 5.75 4.46 -2.60
C VAL A 34 5.67 5.12 -3.97
N ARG A 35 6.03 4.40 -5.04
CA ARG A 35 6.02 4.89 -6.43
C ARG A 35 5.52 3.82 -7.39
N SER A 36 4.81 4.24 -8.44
CA SER A 36 4.53 3.41 -9.61
C SER A 36 4.65 4.26 -10.87
N ASP A 37 5.34 3.76 -11.88
CA ASP A 37 5.48 4.47 -13.17
C ASP A 37 4.16 4.53 -13.96
N GLN A 38 3.16 3.74 -13.55
CA GLN A 38 1.81 3.75 -14.13
C GLN A 38 0.91 4.84 -13.54
N VAL A 39 1.35 5.53 -12.48
CA VAL A 39 0.52 6.50 -11.75
C VAL A 39 1.33 7.78 -11.50
N GLU A 40 1.16 8.76 -12.39
CA GLU A 40 1.87 10.05 -12.30
C GLU A 40 1.46 10.88 -11.06
N LYS A 41 0.16 10.86 -10.71
CA LYS A 41 -0.42 11.63 -9.62
C LYS A 41 -1.15 10.70 -8.66
N PRO A 42 -0.44 10.04 -7.73
CA PRO A 42 -1.05 9.13 -6.77
C PRO A 42 -1.96 9.89 -5.80
N VAL A 43 -3.18 9.41 -5.63
CA VAL A 43 -4.18 9.94 -4.68
C VAL A 43 -4.58 8.91 -3.62
N GLY A 44 -4.22 7.64 -3.81
CA GLY A 44 -4.54 6.57 -2.87
C GLY A 44 -3.44 5.51 -2.84
N VAL A 45 -3.16 4.99 -1.65
CA VAL A 45 -2.22 3.90 -1.40
C VAL A 45 -2.94 2.78 -0.65
N ARG A 46 -2.64 1.54 -1.01
CA ARG A 46 -3.10 0.34 -0.31
C ARG A 46 -1.91 -0.56 0.02
N TYR A 47 -1.90 -1.11 1.22
CA TYR A 47 -0.95 -2.11 1.66
C TYR A 47 -1.67 -3.41 2.01
N ALA A 48 -1.13 -4.52 1.50
CA ALA A 48 -1.64 -5.87 1.72
C ALA A 48 -3.15 -6.03 1.40
N TRP A 49 -3.63 -5.35 0.36
CA TRP A 49 -5.05 -5.32 -0.03
C TRP A 49 -5.37 -6.37 -1.11
N ALA A 50 -5.27 -7.65 -0.76
CA ALA A 50 -5.60 -8.78 -1.62
C ALA A 50 -6.05 -9.99 -0.77
N ASN A 51 -6.58 -11.04 -1.40
CA ASN A 51 -7.04 -12.24 -0.68
C ASN A 51 -5.90 -13.00 0.02
N ASN A 52 -4.70 -13.00 -0.55
CA ASN A 52 -3.48 -13.56 0.04
C ASN A 52 -2.29 -12.66 -0.30
N PRO A 53 -2.15 -11.51 0.39
CA PRO A 53 -1.20 -10.50 0.02
C PRO A 53 0.22 -10.89 0.43
N LEU A 54 1.18 -10.64 -0.45
CA LEU A 54 2.58 -10.55 -0.04
C LEU A 54 2.76 -9.22 0.72
N GLY A 55 3.37 -9.26 1.90
CA GLY A 55 3.67 -8.07 2.69
C GLY A 55 4.88 -8.32 3.58
N ASN A 56 5.79 -7.35 3.65
CA ASN A 56 7.02 -7.44 4.43
C ASN A 56 7.32 -6.15 5.21
N LEU A 57 6.31 -5.33 5.49
CA LEU A 57 6.45 -4.16 6.35
C LEU A 57 6.31 -4.58 7.81
N PHE A 58 7.38 -4.41 8.58
CA PHE A 58 7.42 -4.69 10.02
C PHE A 58 7.77 -3.45 10.82
N ASN A 59 7.31 -3.37 12.07
CA ASN A 59 7.77 -2.34 13.00
C ASN A 59 9.14 -2.72 13.62
N LYS A 60 9.69 -1.88 14.52
CA LYS A 60 10.99 -2.17 15.17
C LYS A 60 10.97 -3.42 16.06
N GLU A 61 9.80 -3.78 16.56
CA GLU A 61 9.58 -4.90 17.48
C GLU A 61 9.39 -6.23 16.71
N GLY A 62 9.46 -6.20 15.37
CA GLY A 62 9.25 -7.37 14.53
C GLY A 62 7.79 -7.74 14.31
N LEU A 63 6.85 -6.84 14.61
CA LEU A 63 5.43 -7.04 14.36
C LEU A 63 5.06 -6.61 12.93
N PRO A 64 4.27 -7.41 12.20
CA PRO A 64 3.84 -7.07 10.85
C PRO A 64 2.83 -5.91 10.90
N ALA A 65 2.92 -5.02 9.90
CA ALA A 65 1.88 -4.03 9.69
C ALA A 65 0.57 -4.71 9.26
N THR A 66 -0.55 -4.27 9.81
CA THR A 66 -1.88 -4.69 9.35
C THR A 66 -2.17 -4.11 7.97
N PRO A 67 -3.02 -4.76 7.15
CA PRO A 67 -3.49 -4.18 5.89
C PRO A 67 -4.15 -2.82 6.14
N PHE A 68 -3.86 -1.85 5.27
CA PHE A 68 -4.42 -0.49 5.37
C PHE A 68 -4.62 0.14 3.99
N ARG A 69 -5.41 1.21 3.97
CA ARG A 69 -5.63 2.05 2.80
C ARG A 69 -5.65 3.54 3.19
N THR A 70 -5.32 4.41 2.26
CA THR A 70 -5.41 5.88 2.43
C THR A 70 -6.50 6.50 1.57
N ASP A 71 -7.21 5.70 0.77
CA ASP A 71 -8.34 6.15 -0.06
C ASP A 71 -9.68 5.97 0.66
N ASP A 72 -10.62 6.86 0.34
CA ASP A 72 -12.02 6.76 0.76
C ASP A 72 -12.92 6.17 -0.34
N PHE A 73 -12.36 5.40 -1.28
CA PHE A 73 -13.18 4.85 -2.36
C PHE A 73 -14.20 3.83 -1.83
N PRO A 74 -15.43 3.83 -2.36
CA PRO A 74 -16.43 2.84 -1.98
C PRO A 74 -15.90 1.42 -2.19
N GLY A 75 -16.05 0.57 -1.17
CA GLY A 75 -15.81 -0.86 -1.32
C GLY A 75 -16.88 -1.50 -2.21
N VAL A 76 -16.56 -2.64 -2.81
CA VAL A 76 -17.48 -3.36 -3.72
C VAL A 76 -18.79 -3.83 -3.07
N THR A 77 -18.87 -3.78 -1.74
CA THR A 77 -20.04 -4.15 -0.95
C THR A 77 -20.90 -2.97 -0.49
N VAL A 78 -20.43 -1.72 -0.65
CA VAL A 78 -21.12 -0.53 -0.11
C VAL A 78 -22.50 -0.32 -0.76
N GLU A 79 -22.63 -0.61 -2.05
CA GLU A 79 -23.88 -0.42 -2.80
C GLU A 79 -24.71 -1.71 -2.96
N ARG A 80 -24.32 -2.82 -2.33
CA ARG A 80 -25.03 -4.11 -2.40
C ARG A 80 -25.89 -4.40 -1.16
N ARG A 81 -26.29 -3.38 -0.42
CA ARG A 81 -27.14 -3.51 0.77
C ARG A 81 -28.62 -3.51 0.41
#